data_AF-A0A7V6JKS2-F1
#
_entry.id   AF-A0A7V6JKS2-F1
#
_cell.length_a   1.000
_cell.length_b   1.000
_cell.length_c   1.000
_cell.angle_alpha   90.00
_cell.angle_beta   90.00
_cell.angle_gamma   90.00
#
_symmetry.space_group_name_H-M   'P 1'
#
loop_
_entity.id
_entity.type
_entity.pdbx_description
1 polymer ?
#
loop_
_entity_poly.entity_id
_entity_poly.type
_entity_poly.pdbx_seq_one_letter_code
_entity_poly.pdbx_strand_id
1 'polypeptide(L)'
;RHDDPYRPMSIEGDTFIKPDGTEVVLKVGPSGVLGEGQGCATEIGRAHPNGKLIEDGDLCSHDSFLGQPYLVDKKTGEGHYIREWHAIAERLRHDALKELGHPEEGTTYGPWLLYKYGGWAWIGP
;
A
#
# COMPACT_ATOMS: atom_id res chain seq x y z
N ARG A 1 2.26 -0.88 17.18
CA ARG A 1 1.23 -1.96 17.11
C ARG A 1 0.00 -1.42 16.39
N HIS A 2 -0.77 -2.24 15.66
CA HIS A 2 -1.96 -1.74 14.95
C HIS A 2 -3.05 -1.15 15.88
N ASP A 3 -3.10 -1.61 17.14
CA ASP A 3 -4.12 -1.31 18.14
C ASP A 3 -3.82 -0.04 18.98
N ASP A 4 -2.71 0.64 18.74
CA ASP A 4 -2.36 1.91 19.41
C ASP A 4 -2.68 3.11 18.50
N PRO A 5 -3.73 3.90 18.81
CA PRO A 5 -4.09 5.07 18.03
C PRO A 5 -3.06 6.19 18.05
N TYR A 6 -2.26 6.31 19.11
CA TYR A 6 -1.34 7.41 19.31
C TYR A 6 0.10 7.05 18.94
N ARG A 7 0.30 5.90 18.30
CA ARG A 7 1.59 5.50 17.76
C ARG A 7 2.15 6.56 16.79
N PRO A 8 3.48 6.76 16.77
CA PRO A 8 4.10 7.59 15.76
C PRO A 8 3.85 7.02 14.36
N MET A 9 4.00 7.87 13.33
CA MET A 9 4.05 7.42 11.94
C MET A 9 5.20 6.43 11.80
N SER A 10 4.94 5.31 11.12
CA SER A 10 5.92 4.24 11.00
C SER A 10 7.10 4.64 10.12
N ILE A 11 8.27 4.11 10.45
CA ILE A 11 9.50 4.25 9.66
C ILE A 11 10.11 2.89 9.35
N GLU A 12 11.09 2.87 8.45
CA GLU A 12 11.87 1.66 8.18
C GLU A 12 12.55 1.14 9.44
N GLY A 13 12.49 -0.17 9.66
CA GLY A 13 13.02 -0.84 10.84
C GLY A 13 12.02 -0.99 11.99
N ASP A 14 10.90 -0.28 11.98
CA ASP A 14 9.85 -0.48 12.98
C ASP A 14 9.19 -1.86 12.86
N THR A 15 8.82 -2.46 14.00
CA THR A 15 8.01 -3.68 14.03
C THR A 15 6.52 -3.33 14.04
N PHE A 16 5.82 -3.62 12.95
CA PHE A 16 4.38 -3.54 12.86
C PHE A 16 3.73 -4.88 13.24
N ILE A 17 2.82 -4.85 14.23
CA ILE A 17 2.04 -6.02 14.64
C ILE A 17 0.66 -5.94 14.01
N LYS A 18 0.38 -6.86 13.07
CA LYS A 18 -0.89 -6.97 12.34
C LYS A 18 -2.05 -7.39 13.25
N PRO A 19 -3.32 -7.25 12.80
CA PRO A 19 -4.49 -7.71 13.57
C PRO A 19 -4.48 -9.19 13.95
N ASP A 20 -3.85 -10.04 13.13
CA ASP A 20 -3.70 -11.48 13.38
C ASP A 20 -2.53 -11.83 14.33
N GLY A 21 -1.82 -10.82 14.84
CA GLY A 21 -0.65 -10.98 15.72
C GLY A 21 0.67 -11.16 14.97
N THR A 22 0.68 -11.19 13.64
CA THR A 22 1.91 -11.31 12.85
C THR A 22 2.77 -10.06 13.02
N GLU A 23 4.04 -10.25 13.38
CA GLU A 23 5.03 -9.18 13.46
C GLU A 23 5.79 -9.03 12.14
N VAL A 24 5.88 -7.80 11.65
CA VAL A 24 6.60 -7.46 10.41
C VAL A 24 7.55 -6.31 10.69
N VAL A 25 8.84 -6.52 10.44
CA VAL A 25 9.82 -5.43 10.39
C VAL A 25 9.64 -4.69 9.07
N LEU A 26 9.22 -3.43 9.15
CA LEU A 26 8.93 -2.60 8.00
C LEU A 26 10.20 -2.27 7.21
N LYS A 27 10.08 -2.33 5.90
CA LYS A 27 11.15 -2.00 4.94
C LYS A 27 10.62 -1.07 3.86
N VAL A 28 11.51 -0.27 3.30
CA VAL A 28 11.19 0.45 2.07
C VAL A 28 11.27 -0.52 0.90
N GLY A 29 10.17 -0.64 0.16
CA GLY A 29 10.11 -1.51 -1.01
C GLY A 29 10.75 -0.89 -2.26
N PRO A 30 10.76 -1.63 -3.39
CA PRO A 30 11.42 -1.19 -4.62
C PRO A 30 10.90 0.12 -5.22
N SER A 31 9.67 0.53 -4.90
CA SER A 31 9.08 1.81 -5.34
C SER A 31 9.43 2.97 -4.41
N GLY A 32 10.24 2.74 -3.37
CA GLY A 32 10.54 3.75 -2.34
C GLY A 32 9.42 3.93 -1.32
N VAL A 33 8.45 3.00 -1.27
CA VAL A 33 7.29 3.05 -0.37
C VAL A 33 7.52 2.14 0.84
N LEU A 34 7.30 2.66 2.05
CA LEU A 34 7.42 1.89 3.28
C LEU A 34 6.32 0.83 3.35
N GLY A 35 6.65 -0.42 3.65
CA GLY A 35 5.65 -1.48 3.80
C GLY A 35 5.20 -2.11 2.49
N GLU A 36 5.75 -1.68 1.36
CA GLU A 36 5.37 -2.19 0.04
C GLU A 36 5.64 -3.70 -0.09
N GLY A 37 4.60 -4.44 -0.46
CA GLY A 37 4.61 -5.90 -0.58
C GLY A 37 4.63 -6.64 0.76
N GLN A 38 4.48 -5.94 1.89
CA GLN A 38 4.50 -6.55 3.23
C GLN A 38 3.09 -6.84 3.77
N GLY A 39 2.03 -6.43 3.06
CA GLY A 39 0.65 -6.65 3.50
C GLY A 39 0.33 -5.93 4.81
N CYS A 40 0.83 -4.72 4.98
CA CYS A 40 0.65 -3.90 6.17
C CYS A 40 -0.13 -2.63 5.80
N ALA A 41 -1.13 -2.28 6.61
CA ALA A 41 -1.82 -0.99 6.55
C ALA A 41 -1.41 -0.16 7.78
N THR A 42 -0.24 0.47 7.72
CA THR A 42 0.41 1.12 8.88
C THR A 42 -0.37 2.30 9.45
N GLU A 43 -1.21 2.95 8.65
CA GLU A 43 -1.95 4.15 9.07
C GLU A 43 -3.34 3.85 9.62
N ILE A 44 -3.97 2.73 9.23
CA ILE A 44 -5.31 2.36 9.71
C ILE A 44 -5.35 2.29 11.23
N GLY A 45 -6.34 2.93 11.82
CA GLY A 45 -6.52 2.95 13.27
C GLY A 45 -5.57 3.88 14.01
N ARG A 46 -4.66 4.59 13.32
CA ARG A 46 -3.90 5.71 13.92
C ARG A 46 -4.81 6.94 14.01
N ALA A 47 -4.67 7.73 15.05
CA ALA A 47 -5.46 8.94 15.25
C ALA A 47 -4.96 10.10 14.38
N HIS A 48 -5.90 10.82 13.76
CA HIS A 48 -5.71 12.19 13.33
C HIS A 48 -5.47 13.12 14.53
N PRO A 49 -4.94 14.34 14.31
CA PRO A 49 -4.79 15.33 15.39
C PRO A 49 -6.10 15.68 16.11
N ASN A 50 -7.25 15.48 15.48
CA ASN A 50 -8.58 15.69 16.07
C ASN A 50 -9.11 14.49 16.87
N GLY A 51 -8.33 13.42 17.02
CA GLY A 51 -8.67 12.21 17.77
C GLY A 51 -9.51 11.18 17.01
N LYS A 52 -9.97 11.47 15.79
CA LYS A 52 -10.61 10.45 14.94
C LYS A 52 -9.57 9.46 14.43
N LEU A 53 -9.94 8.19 14.32
CA LEU A 53 -9.07 7.16 13.75
C LEU A 53 -9.13 7.22 12.22
N ILE A 54 -8.00 6.96 11.58
CA ILE A 54 -7.90 6.85 10.12
C ILE A 54 -8.58 5.55 9.68
N GLU A 55 -9.53 5.68 8.75
CA GLU A 55 -10.24 4.58 8.10
C GLU A 55 -9.88 4.48 6.60
N ASP A 56 -10.30 3.40 5.95
CA ASP A 56 -10.12 3.21 4.50
C ASP A 56 -10.92 4.26 3.72
N GLY A 57 -10.22 5.03 2.87
CA GLY A 57 -10.76 6.16 2.12
C GLY A 57 -10.61 7.52 2.80
N ASP A 58 -10.17 7.59 4.06
CA ASP A 58 -10.01 8.86 4.77
C ASP A 58 -8.89 9.72 4.18
N LEU A 59 -9.15 11.02 4.11
CA LEU A 59 -8.19 12.01 3.63
C LEU A 59 -7.16 12.32 4.71
N CYS A 60 -5.88 12.23 4.36
CA CYS A 60 -4.81 12.57 5.28
C CYS A 60 -4.82 14.07 5.63
N SER A 61 -4.57 14.36 6.90
CA SER A 61 -4.38 15.71 7.44
C SER A 61 -2.91 16.05 7.72
N HIS A 62 -1.97 15.17 7.34
CA HIS A 62 -0.53 15.36 7.57
C HIS A 62 0.12 15.95 6.33
N ASP A 63 1.03 16.91 6.49
CA ASP A 63 1.57 17.73 5.39
C ASP A 63 2.13 16.91 4.22
N SER A 64 2.87 15.83 4.52
CA SER A 64 3.46 14.95 3.50
C SER A 64 2.44 14.26 2.59
N PHE A 65 1.21 14.07 3.09
CA PHE A 65 0.13 13.35 2.39
C PHE A 65 -1.16 14.15 2.30
N LEU A 66 -1.11 15.47 2.53
CA LEU A 66 -2.29 16.30 2.73
C LEU A 66 -3.32 16.13 1.60
N GLY A 67 -4.55 15.78 1.98
CA GLY A 67 -5.67 15.61 1.05
C GLY A 67 -5.62 14.32 0.21
N GLN A 68 -4.68 13.42 0.47
CA GLN A 68 -4.62 12.12 -0.18
C GLN A 68 -5.45 11.10 0.61
N PRO A 69 -6.32 10.31 -0.05
CA PRO A 69 -6.98 9.20 0.61
C PRO A 69 -5.97 8.11 0.96
N TYR A 70 -6.14 7.50 2.13
CA TYR A 70 -5.47 6.26 2.50
C TYR A 70 -6.32 5.07 2.06
N LEU A 71 -5.80 4.20 1.20
CA LEU A 71 -6.57 3.11 0.61
C LEU A 71 -5.99 1.75 1.01
N VAL A 72 -6.86 0.81 1.38
CA VAL A 72 -6.45 -0.54 1.78
C VAL A 72 -6.91 -1.58 0.75
N ASP A 73 -5.96 -2.37 0.26
CA ASP A 73 -6.27 -3.53 -0.55
C ASP A 73 -6.78 -4.67 0.31
N LYS A 74 -8.07 -4.98 0.16
CA LYS A 74 -8.73 -6.08 0.90
C LYS A 74 -8.14 -7.45 0.59
N LYS A 75 -7.48 -7.63 -0.56
CA LYS A 75 -6.87 -8.91 -0.93
C LYS A 75 -5.58 -9.19 -0.15
N THR A 76 -4.77 -8.17 0.09
CA THR A 76 -3.43 -8.30 0.68
C THR A 76 -3.33 -7.75 2.11
N GLY A 77 -4.28 -6.92 2.53
CA GLY A 77 -4.21 -6.16 3.78
C GLY A 77 -3.22 -4.99 3.74
N GLU A 78 -2.68 -4.68 2.55
CA GLU A 78 -1.73 -3.60 2.35
C GLU A 78 -2.45 -2.26 2.21
N GLY A 79 -1.94 -1.23 2.87
CA GLY A 79 -2.54 0.11 2.83
C GLY A 79 -1.50 1.18 2.61
N HIS A 80 -1.80 2.10 1.71
CA HIS A 80 -0.94 3.23 1.35
C HIS A 80 -1.77 4.45 0.97
N TYR A 81 -1.15 5.63 0.94
CA TYR A 81 -1.76 6.81 0.34
C TYR A 81 -1.77 6.72 -1.20
N ILE A 82 -2.70 7.41 -1.85
CA ILE A 82 -2.89 7.28 -3.31
C ILE A 82 -1.62 7.50 -4.16
N ARG A 83 -0.74 8.45 -3.78
CA ARG A 83 0.51 8.67 -4.54
C ARG A 83 1.49 7.52 -4.39
N GLU A 84 1.53 6.89 -3.23
CA GLU A 84 2.33 5.69 -3.02
C GLU A 84 1.79 4.55 -3.88
N TRP A 85 0.47 4.32 -3.87
CA TRP A 85 -0.17 3.37 -4.79
C TRP A 85 0.17 3.63 -6.26
N HIS A 86 0.20 4.90 -6.69
CA HIS A 86 0.65 5.24 -8.04
C HIS A 86 2.11 4.87 -8.30
N ALA A 87 3.02 5.13 -7.36
CA ALA A 87 4.43 4.74 -7.49
C ALA A 87 4.59 3.21 -7.63
N ILE A 88 3.87 2.45 -6.79
CA ILE A 88 3.81 0.99 -6.87
C ILE A 88 3.27 0.53 -8.24
N ALA A 89 2.18 1.13 -8.70
CA ALA A 89 1.55 0.77 -9.97
C ALA A 89 2.45 1.07 -11.17
N GLU A 90 3.11 2.23 -11.19
CA GLU A 90 4.04 2.60 -12.26
C GLU A 90 5.23 1.64 -12.33
N ARG A 91 5.84 1.36 -11.18
CA ARG A 91 6.98 0.43 -11.08
C ARG A 91 6.59 -0.97 -11.53
N LEU A 92 5.48 -1.52 -11.02
CA LEU A 92 5.02 -2.85 -11.41
C LEU A 92 4.67 -2.93 -12.90
N ARG A 93 4.08 -1.89 -13.51
CA ARG A 93 3.81 -1.90 -14.96
C ARG A 93 5.11 -1.91 -15.77
N HIS A 94 6.11 -1.16 -15.32
CA HIS A 94 7.43 -1.15 -15.94
C HIS A 94 8.07 -2.54 -15.88
N ASP A 95 8.08 -3.16 -14.71
CA ASP A 95 8.67 -4.49 -14.49
C ASP A 95 7.92 -5.56 -15.28
N ALA A 96 6.58 -5.56 -15.24
CA ALA A 96 5.75 -6.51 -15.98
C ALA A 96 5.99 -6.43 -17.49
N LEU A 97 6.11 -5.22 -18.04
CA LEU A 97 6.42 -5.02 -19.46
C LEU A 97 7.84 -5.48 -19.80
N LYS A 98 8.81 -5.22 -18.92
CA LYS A 98 10.21 -5.60 -19.12
C LYS A 98 10.42 -7.12 -19.06
N GLU A 99 9.74 -7.79 -18.13
CA GLU A 99 9.93 -9.22 -17.84
C GLU A 99 9.04 -10.11 -18.72
N LEU A 100 7.79 -9.72 -18.92
CA LEU A 100 6.78 -10.54 -19.60
C LEU A 100 6.27 -9.93 -20.92
N GLY A 101 6.53 -8.65 -21.17
CA GLY A 101 6.08 -7.98 -22.40
C GLY A 101 4.55 -7.96 -22.52
N HIS A 102 4.06 -8.61 -23.57
CA HIS A 102 2.65 -8.75 -23.92
C HIS A 102 2.23 -10.23 -23.84
N PRO A 103 1.97 -10.76 -22.64
CA PRO A 103 1.64 -12.18 -22.44
C PRO A 103 0.19 -12.50 -22.85
N GLU A 104 -0.29 -13.69 -22.51
CA GLU A 104 -1.69 -14.07 -22.72
C GLU A 104 -2.65 -13.29 -21.81
N GLU A 105 -3.85 -13.02 -22.31
CA GLU A 105 -4.93 -12.40 -21.56
C GLU A 105 -5.21 -13.18 -20.27
N GLY A 106 -5.36 -12.47 -19.15
CA GLY A 106 -5.55 -13.09 -17.84
C GLY A 106 -4.26 -13.29 -17.04
N THR A 107 -3.08 -13.10 -17.64
CA THR A 107 -1.81 -13.18 -16.92
C THR A 107 -1.74 -12.11 -15.82
N THR A 108 -1.37 -12.51 -14.60
CA THR A 108 -1.19 -11.58 -13.47
C THR A 108 0.29 -11.28 -13.24
N TYR A 109 0.59 -10.05 -12.80
CA TYR A 109 1.92 -9.67 -12.31
C TYR A 109 1.81 -9.08 -10.91
N GLY A 110 2.31 -9.80 -9.92
CA GLY A 110 2.03 -9.51 -8.53
C GLY A 110 0.52 -9.50 -8.22
N PRO A 111 0.11 -8.91 -7.08
CA PRO A 111 -1.30 -8.94 -6.65
C PRO A 111 -2.20 -7.87 -7.34
N TRP A 112 -1.60 -6.92 -8.07
CA TRP A 112 -2.31 -5.72 -8.52
C TRP A 112 -2.24 -5.44 -10.04
N LEU A 113 -1.59 -6.28 -10.84
CA LEU A 113 -1.65 -6.17 -12.29
C LEU A 113 -2.28 -7.39 -12.95
N LEU A 114 -3.12 -7.11 -13.95
CA LEU A 114 -3.75 -8.08 -14.82
C LEU A 114 -3.52 -7.64 -16.28
N TYR A 115 -2.95 -8.53 -17.09
CA TYR A 115 -2.85 -8.32 -18.51
C TYR A 115 -4.23 -8.54 -19.14
N LYS A 116 -4.84 -7.46 -19.63
CA LYS A 116 -6.14 -7.51 -20.31
C LYS A 116 -6.26 -6.45 -21.40
N TYR A 117 -7.06 -6.75 -22.43
CA TYR A 117 -7.28 -5.87 -23.58
C TYR A 117 -5.96 -5.40 -24.23
N GLY A 118 -4.95 -6.27 -24.28
CA GLY A 118 -3.64 -5.98 -24.83
C GLY A 118 -2.71 -5.13 -23.96
N GLY A 119 -3.05 -4.85 -22.69
CA GLY A 119 -2.21 -4.04 -21.79
C GLY A 119 -2.26 -4.45 -20.31
N TRP A 120 -1.28 -3.97 -19.55
CA TRP A 120 -1.22 -4.15 -18.10
C TRP A 120 -2.17 -3.19 -17.39
N ALA A 121 -3.27 -3.73 -16.86
CA ALA A 121 -4.26 -2.96 -16.11
C ALA A 121 -4.04 -3.09 -14.61
N TRP A 122 -4.19 -1.97 -13.90
CA TRP A 122 -4.19 -1.95 -12.44
C TRP A 122 -5.52 -2.49 -11.90
N ILE A 123 -5.43 -3.38 -10.92
CA ILE A 123 -6.54 -4.01 -10.21
C ILE A 123 -6.34 -3.97 -8.68
N GLY A 124 -5.49 -3.06 -8.21
CA GLY A 124 -5.40 -2.67 -6.80
C GLY A 124 -6.45 -1.60 -6.46
N PRO A 125 -6.39 -1.07 -5.22
CA PRO A 125 -7.21 0.06 -4.78
C PRO A 125 -7.09 1.29 -5.68
#